data_AF-A0AB34JRV8-F1
#
_entry.id   AF-A0AB34JRV8-F1
#
_cell.length_a   1.000
_cell.length_b   1.000
_cell.length_c   1.000
_cell.angle_alpha   90.00
_cell.angle_beta   90.00
_cell.angle_gamma   90.00
#
_symmetry.space_group_name_H-M   'P 1'
#
loop_
_entity.id
_entity.type
_entity.pdbx_description
1 polymer ?
#
loop_
_entity_poly.entity_id
_entity_poly.type
_entity_poly.pdbx_seq_one_letter_code
_entity_poly.pdbx_strand_id
1 'polypeptide(L)'
;MACPLCLEALREVVTTPCAHQFCSECLDKWVKTGNRSCPLCRTQVYAEPAPLLIPPGPSLRERMEWEDVARSAALARRQALESRLDAYRTSFFTPSGRPIESLPVVSLEEMRRLLNRNPAQALSLGDC
;
A
#
# COMPACT_ATOMS: atom_id res chain seq x y z
N MET A 1 17.27 -46.03 -3.62
CA MET A 1 16.04 -45.54 -4.28
C MET A 1 16.03 -46.08 -5.71
N ALA A 2 15.05 -46.94 -6.04
CA ALA A 2 14.95 -47.60 -7.35
C ALA A 2 13.70 -47.10 -8.10
N CYS A 3 13.76 -47.08 -9.43
CA CYS A 3 12.63 -46.69 -10.27
C CYS A 3 11.60 -47.82 -10.31
N PRO A 4 10.30 -47.55 -10.08
CA PRO A 4 9.26 -48.59 -10.14
C PRO A 4 8.95 -49.06 -11.57
N LEU A 5 9.45 -48.37 -12.61
CA LEU A 5 9.22 -48.73 -14.02
C LEU A 5 10.32 -49.63 -14.59
N CYS A 6 11.59 -49.38 -14.27
CA CYS A 6 12.70 -50.21 -14.73
C CYS A 6 13.36 -51.06 -13.64
N LEU A 7 12.96 -50.90 -12.37
CA LEU A 7 13.50 -51.60 -11.20
C LEU A 7 15.00 -51.38 -10.93
N GLU A 8 15.62 -50.44 -11.62
CA GLU A 8 17.02 -50.07 -11.46
C GLU A 8 17.19 -48.80 -10.61
N ALA A 9 18.44 -48.43 -10.30
CA ALA A 9 18.74 -47.15 -9.66
C ALA A 9 18.19 -45.97 -10.48
N LEU A 10 17.59 -45.00 -9.79
CA LEU A 10 17.02 -43.82 -10.43
C LEU A 10 18.11 -43.03 -11.17
N ARG A 11 17.88 -42.75 -12.45
CA ARG A 11 18.72 -41.89 -13.30
C ARG A 11 17.89 -40.71 -13.78
N GLU A 12 18.41 -39.49 -13.66
CA GLU A 12 17.71 -38.26 -14.02
C GLU A 12 16.29 -38.21 -13.45
N VAL A 13 16.20 -38.10 -12.11
CA VAL A 13 14.95 -38.26 -11.38
C VAL A 13 13.96 -37.17 -11.73
N VAL A 14 12.78 -37.55 -12.22
CA VAL A 14 11.64 -36.65 -12.38
C VAL A 14 10.65 -36.93 -11.25
N THR A 15 10.24 -35.87 -10.56
CA THR A 15 9.23 -35.95 -9.49
C THR A 15 7.91 -35.47 -10.05
N THR A 16 6.89 -36.32 -10.01
CA THR A 16 5.53 -36.00 -10.46
C THR A 16 4.80 -35.11 -9.43
N PRO A 17 3.69 -34.43 -9.79
CA PRO A 17 2.92 -33.62 -8.83
C PRO A 17 2.35 -34.42 -7.65
N CYS A 18 2.24 -35.75 -7.77
CA CYS A 18 1.88 -36.66 -6.69
C CYS A 18 3.08 -37.17 -5.87
N ALA A 19 4.25 -36.51 -5.98
CA ALA A 19 5.49 -36.80 -5.27
C ALA A 19 6.10 -38.19 -5.52
N HIS A 20 5.73 -38.86 -6.62
CA HIS A 20 6.36 -40.12 -7.02
C HIS A 20 7.55 -39.86 -7.95
N GLN A 21 8.58 -40.69 -7.82
CA GLN A 21 9.87 -40.50 -8.50
C GLN A 21 10.12 -41.59 -9.54
N PHE A 22 10.52 -41.19 -10.73
CA PHE A 22 10.83 -42.08 -11.85
C PHE A 22 12.08 -41.59 -12.59
N CYS A 23 12.69 -42.44 -13.42
CA CYS A 23 13.69 -41.96 -14.38
C CYS A 23 13.00 -41.11 -15.46
N SER A 24 13.67 -40.05 -15.92
CA SER A 24 13.23 -39.18 -17.02
C SER A 24 12.73 -39.99 -18.21
N GLU A 25 13.56 -40.90 -18.72
CA GLU A 25 13.25 -41.76 -19.86
C GLU A 25 12.07 -42.71 -19.60
N CYS A 26 11.93 -43.22 -18.39
CA CYS A 26 10.87 -44.17 -18.05
C CYS A 26 9.51 -43.47 -18.01
N LEU A 27 9.46 -42.29 -17.41
CA LEU A 27 8.25 -41.49 -17.38
C LEU A 27 7.89 -40.97 -18.79
N ASP A 28 8.88 -40.58 -19.59
CA ASP A 28 8.67 -40.14 -20.98
C ASP A 28 8.13 -41.26 -21.87
N LYS A 29 8.69 -42.48 -21.79
CA LYS A 29 8.15 -43.67 -22.48
C LYS A 29 6.69 -43.96 -22.10
N TRP A 30 6.37 -43.86 -20.81
CA TRP A 30 5.01 -44.05 -20.31
C TRP A 30 4.03 -43.03 -20.91
N VAL A 31 4.44 -41.77 -20.96
CA VAL A 31 3.63 -40.66 -21.50
C VAL A 31 3.46 -40.76 -23.00
N LYS A 32 4.51 -41.16 -23.73
CA LYS A 32 4.48 -41.43 -25.18
C LYS A 32 3.56 -42.58 -25.56
N THR A 33 3.27 -43.50 -24.64
CA THR A 33 2.31 -44.60 -24.84
C THR A 33 0.84 -44.10 -24.78
N GLY A 34 0.62 -42.81 -24.52
CA GLY A 34 -0.71 -42.19 -24.42
C GLY A 34 -1.18 -42.00 -22.98
N ASN A 35 -0.43 -42.47 -21.98
CA ASN A 35 -0.81 -42.37 -20.57
C ASN A 35 -0.24 -41.08 -19.94
N ARG A 36 -1.08 -40.08 -19.71
CA ARG A 36 -0.69 -38.82 -19.02
C ARG A 36 -0.84 -38.87 -17.49
N SER A 37 -0.90 -40.07 -16.92
CA SER A 37 -1.16 -40.32 -15.49
C SER A 37 0.04 -40.99 -14.80
N CYS A 38 0.13 -40.87 -13.48
CA CYS A 38 1.20 -41.47 -12.70
C CYS A 38 1.02 -43.01 -12.70
N PRO A 39 2.09 -43.79 -12.99
CA PRO A 39 2.01 -45.26 -12.95
C PRO A 39 1.63 -45.85 -11.59
N LEU A 40 1.91 -45.15 -10.50
CA LEU A 40 1.68 -45.64 -9.13
C LEU A 40 0.28 -45.29 -8.59
N CYS A 41 -0.16 -44.05 -8.81
CA CYS A 41 -1.38 -43.53 -8.18
C CYS A 41 -2.40 -42.96 -9.18
N ARG A 42 -2.11 -43.02 -10.48
CA ARG A 42 -2.97 -42.55 -11.59
C ARG A 42 -3.30 -41.04 -11.58
N THR A 43 -2.68 -40.25 -10.70
CA THR A 43 -2.78 -38.78 -10.72
C THR A 43 -2.20 -38.24 -12.03
N GLN A 44 -2.87 -37.25 -12.64
CA GLN A 44 -2.41 -36.61 -13.86
C GLN A 44 -0.99 -36.01 -13.67
N VAL A 45 -0.06 -36.34 -14.56
CA VAL A 45 1.35 -35.89 -14.47
C VAL A 45 1.54 -34.53 -15.12
N TYR A 46 0.75 -34.23 -16.16
CA TYR A 46 0.74 -32.94 -16.84
C TYR A 46 -0.64 -32.29 -16.68
N ALA A 47 -0.69 -31.15 -16.00
CA ALA A 47 -1.75 -30.19 -16.24
C ALA A 47 -1.45 -29.52 -17.58
N GLU A 48 -2.42 -29.48 -18.50
CA GLU A 48 -2.34 -28.55 -19.64
C GLU A 48 -2.02 -27.16 -19.06
N PRO A 49 -1.05 -26.41 -19.63
CA PRO A 49 -0.80 -25.06 -19.17
C PRO A 49 -2.12 -24.31 -19.27
N ALA A 50 -2.60 -23.81 -18.12
CA ALA A 50 -3.81 -23.01 -18.10
C ALA A 50 -3.61 -21.91 -19.16
N PRO A 51 -4.53 -21.77 -20.14
CA PRO A 51 -4.35 -20.77 -21.16
C PRO A 51 -4.16 -19.42 -20.45
N LEU A 52 -3.13 -18.69 -20.86
CA LEU A 52 -2.81 -17.37 -20.30
C LEU A 52 -3.90 -16.39 -20.73
N LEU A 53 -5.09 -16.51 -20.14
CA LEU A 53 -6.20 -15.61 -20.39
C LEU A 53 -5.87 -14.32 -19.65
N ILE A 54 -5.24 -13.39 -20.37
CA ILE A 54 -5.09 -12.02 -19.87
C ILE A 54 -6.50 -11.42 -19.90
N PRO A 55 -7.09 -11.09 -18.74
CA PRO A 55 -8.40 -10.46 -18.74
C PRO A 55 -8.32 -9.12 -19.49
N PRO A 56 -9.37 -8.74 -20.23
CA PRO A 56 -9.40 -7.42 -20.84
C PRO A 56 -9.21 -6.36 -19.75
N GLY A 57 -8.35 -5.38 -20.03
CA GLY A 57 -8.17 -4.26 -19.11
C GLY A 57 -9.47 -3.46 -18.93
N PRO A 58 -9.57 -2.62 -17.89
CA PRO A 58 -10.77 -1.83 -17.65
C PRO A 58 -11.11 -0.94 -18.85
N SER A 59 -12.37 -0.59 -19.01
CA SER A 59 -12.82 0.41 -19.97
C SER A 59 -12.31 1.81 -19.61
N LEU A 60 -12.38 2.75 -20.56
CA LEU A 60 -12.06 4.15 -20.27
C LEU A 60 -12.98 4.73 -19.19
N ARG A 61 -14.28 4.35 -19.21
CA ARG A 61 -15.26 4.77 -18.21
C ARG A 61 -14.86 4.33 -16.80
N GLU A 62 -14.51 3.05 -16.64
CA GLU A 62 -14.06 2.52 -15.36
C GLU A 62 -12.76 3.18 -14.87
N ARG A 63 -11.82 3.48 -15.78
CA ARG A 63 -10.61 4.24 -15.44
C ARG A 63 -10.94 5.64 -14.92
N MET A 64 -11.83 6.37 -15.60
CA MET A 64 -12.25 7.71 -15.17
C MET A 64 -12.95 7.67 -13.81
N GLU A 65 -13.84 6.70 -13.59
CA GLU A 65 -14.51 6.49 -12.30
C GLU A 65 -13.50 6.26 -11.17
N TRP A 66 -12.46 5.45 -11.39
CA TRP A 66 -11.39 5.27 -10.41
C TRP A 66 -10.58 6.53 -10.13
N GLU A 67 -10.26 7.31 -11.16
CA GLU A 67 -9.58 8.58 -10.98
C GLU A 67 -10.42 9.56 -10.16
N ASP A 68 -11.73 9.62 -10.39
CA ASP A 68 -12.64 10.49 -9.66
C ASP A 68 -12.82 10.05 -8.20
N VAL A 69 -12.90 8.75 -7.95
CA VAL A 69 -12.87 8.20 -6.58
C VAL A 69 -11.55 8.55 -5.88
N ALA A 70 -10.42 8.41 -6.57
CA ALA A 70 -9.12 8.76 -6.01
C ALA A 70 -9.00 10.27 -5.70
N ARG A 71 -9.44 11.12 -6.64
CA ARG A 71 -9.47 12.59 -6.48
C ARG A 71 -10.37 13.00 -5.31
N SER A 72 -11.59 12.46 -5.25
CA SER A 72 -12.53 12.76 -4.16
C SER A 72 -12.01 12.32 -2.80
N ALA A 73 -11.40 11.13 -2.71
CA ALA A 73 -10.77 10.65 -1.48
C ALA A 73 -9.59 11.55 -1.05
N ALA A 74 -8.76 12.01 -1.99
CA ALA A 74 -7.67 12.94 -1.69
C ALA A 74 -8.18 14.29 -1.16
N LEU A 75 -9.23 14.84 -1.78
CA LEU A 75 -9.88 16.07 -1.33
C LEU A 75 -10.48 15.90 0.07
N ALA A 76 -11.19 14.80 0.33
CA ALA A 76 -11.77 14.51 1.63
C ALA A 76 -10.71 14.43 2.74
N ARG A 77 -9.55 13.81 2.45
CA ARG A 77 -8.41 13.75 3.40
C ARG A 77 -7.86 15.14 3.72
N ARG A 78 -7.73 16.02 2.72
CA ARG A 78 -7.27 17.40 2.92
C ARG A 78 -8.25 18.18 3.79
N GLN A 79 -9.54 18.13 3.45
CA GLN A 79 -10.60 18.80 4.22
C GLN A 79 -10.66 18.30 5.67
N ALA A 80 -10.49 16.99 5.89
CA ALA A 80 -10.46 16.43 7.24
C ALA A 80 -9.25 16.95 8.06
N LEU A 81 -8.09 17.14 7.43
CA LEU A 81 -6.93 17.74 8.08
C LEU A 81 -7.18 19.22 8.42
N GLU A 82 -7.70 19.99 7.47
CA GLU A 82 -8.04 21.41 7.67
C GLU A 82 -9.03 21.58 8.83
N SER A 83 -10.13 20.82 8.84
CA SER A 83 -11.11 20.85 9.94
C SER A 83 -10.49 20.50 11.30
N ARG A 84 -9.51 19.57 11.34
CA ARG A 84 -8.80 19.24 12.58
C ARG A 84 -7.88 20.36 13.04
N LEU A 85 -7.19 21.02 12.12
CA LEU A 85 -6.35 22.17 12.44
C LEU A 85 -7.20 23.34 12.94
N ASP A 86 -8.34 23.61 12.30
CA ASP A 86 -9.25 24.66 12.73
C ASP A 86 -9.90 24.36 14.08
N ALA A 87 -10.27 23.10 14.36
CA ALA A 87 -10.70 22.67 15.68
C ALA A 87 -9.61 22.89 16.74
N TYR A 88 -8.34 22.57 16.43
CA TYR A 88 -7.22 22.85 17.31
C TYR A 88 -7.06 24.36 17.55
N ARG A 89 -7.05 25.17 16.49
CA ARG A 89 -6.96 26.64 16.57
C ARG A 89 -8.05 27.26 17.41
N THR A 90 -9.27 26.74 17.30
CA THR A 90 -10.44 27.26 18.02
C THR A 90 -10.55 26.72 19.45
N SER A 91 -9.68 25.80 19.88
CA SER A 91 -9.70 25.24 21.23
C SER A 91 -8.77 25.96 22.22
N PHE A 92 -7.82 26.77 21.74
CA PHE A 92 -6.89 27.52 22.59
C PHE A 92 -7.19 29.02 22.53
N PHE A 93 -7.80 29.52 23.61
CA PHE A 93 -8.08 30.94 23.79
C PHE A 93 -7.10 31.56 24.78
N THR A 94 -6.70 32.79 24.48
CA THR A 94 -6.04 33.67 25.46
C THR A 94 -7.03 34.07 26.57
N PRO A 95 -6.57 34.54 27.75
CA PRO A 95 -7.46 35.09 28.78
C PRO A 95 -8.38 36.23 28.30
N SER A 96 -8.01 36.91 27.22
CA SER A 96 -8.79 37.93 26.52
C SER A 96 -9.80 37.38 25.50
N GLY A 97 -9.95 36.05 25.41
CA GLY A 97 -10.92 35.38 24.54
C GLY A 97 -10.54 35.35 23.05
N ARG A 98 -9.33 35.77 22.68
CA ARG A 98 -8.86 35.76 21.29
C ARG A 98 -8.10 34.47 20.96
N PRO A 99 -8.19 33.95 19.72
CA PRO A 99 -7.36 32.84 19.26
C PRO A 99 -5.87 33.18 19.37
N ILE A 100 -5.03 32.25 19.82
CA ILE A 100 -3.60 32.49 20.05
C ILE A 100 -2.86 32.92 18.76
N GLU A 101 -3.27 32.41 17.60
CA GLU A 101 -2.67 32.77 16.30
C GLU A 101 -2.92 34.23 15.88
N SER A 102 -3.90 34.92 16.48
CA SER A 102 -4.15 36.34 16.24
C SER A 102 -3.22 37.27 17.02
N LEU A 103 -2.34 36.70 17.85
CA LEU A 103 -1.35 37.48 18.60
C LEU A 103 -0.15 37.81 17.71
N PRO A 104 0.36 39.05 17.77
CA PRO A 104 1.59 39.39 17.07
C PRO A 104 2.75 38.54 17.61
N VAL A 105 3.43 37.82 16.72
CA VAL A 105 4.67 37.12 17.08
C VAL A 105 5.76 38.16 17.25
N VAL A 106 6.14 38.42 18.49
CA VAL A 106 7.19 39.39 18.85
C VAL A 106 8.40 38.69 19.46
N SER A 107 9.59 39.27 19.30
CA SER A 107 10.81 38.70 19.89
C SER A 107 10.82 38.85 21.41
N LEU A 108 11.61 38.03 22.11
CA LEU A 108 11.77 38.13 23.58
C LEU A 108 12.30 39.51 24.01
N GLU A 109 13.14 40.13 23.18
CA GLU A 109 13.67 41.47 23.41
C GLU A 109 12.56 42.53 23.29
N GLU A 110 11.71 42.42 22.26
CA GLU A 110 10.53 43.27 22.07
C GLU A 110 9.54 43.13 23.24
N MET A 111 9.29 41.89 23.68
CA MET A 111 8.41 41.59 24.81
C MET A 111 8.94 42.22 26.11
N ARG A 112 10.26 42.15 26.34
CA ARG A 112 10.92 42.78 27.50
C ARG A 112 10.82 44.30 27.46
N ARG A 113 10.96 44.91 26.27
CA ARG A 113 10.79 46.36 26.08
C ARG A 113 9.36 46.81 26.38
N LEU A 114 8.36 46.06 25.96
CA LEU A 114 6.94 46.38 26.22
C LEU A 114 6.59 46.30 27.70
N LEU A 115 7.05 45.27 28.42
CA LEU A 115 6.78 45.10 29.85
C LEU A 115 7.48 46.14 30.73
N ASN A 116 8.64 46.63 30.30
CA ASN A 116 9.40 47.67 31.00
C ASN A 116 8.99 49.10 30.60
N ARG A 117 7.98 49.28 29.76
CA ARG A 117 7.51 50.60 29.32
C ARG A 117 6.77 51.28 30.48
N ASN A 118 7.31 52.40 30.96
CA ASN A 118 6.71 53.18 32.04
C ASN A 118 5.41 53.85 31.53
N PRO A 119 4.25 53.71 32.20
CA PRO A 119 2.97 54.24 31.73
C PRO A 119 2.97 55.76 31.49
N ALA A 120 3.92 56.50 32.09
CA ALA A 120 4.09 57.94 31.86
C ALA A 120 4.56 58.30 30.42
N GLN A 121 5.05 57.35 29.63
CA GLN A 121 5.57 57.59 28.26
C GLN A 121 4.56 57.26 27.14
N ALA A 122 3.34 56.81 27.48
CA ALA A 122 2.32 56.42 26.50
C ALA A 122 1.50 57.58 25.91
N LEU A 123 1.64 58.81 26.43
CA LEU A 123 0.89 60.01 26.04
C LEU A 123 1.64 60.92 25.04
N SER A 124 2.27 60.36 24.00
CA SER A 124 2.87 61.20 22.93
C SER A 124 2.66 60.66 21.51
N LEU A 125 1.64 59.83 21.31
CA LEU A 125 1.11 59.53 19.97
C LEU A 125 -0.41 59.60 20.01
N GLY A 126 -0.92 60.77 20.39
CA GLY A 126 -2.15 61.29 19.83
C GLY A 126 -1.78 62.58 19.15
N ASP A 127 -1.72 62.57 17.82
CA ASP A 127 -2.03 63.73 16.95
C ASP A 127 -2.03 63.25 15.49
N CYS A 128 -3.20 63.49 14.86
CA CYS A 128 -3.60 63.30 13.45
C CYS A 128 -4.00 61.90 12.96
#